data_AF-A0A164PQH8-F1
#
_entry.id   AF-A0A164PQH8-F1
#
_cell.length_a   1.000
_cell.length_b   1.000
_cell.length_c   1.000
_cell.angle_alpha   90.00
_cell.angle_beta   90.00
_cell.angle_gamma   90.00
#
_symmetry.space_group_name_H-M   'P 1'
#
loop_
_entity.id
_entity.type
_entity.pdbx_description
1 polymer ?
#
loop_
_entity_poly.entity_id
_entity_poly.type
_entity_poly.pdbx_seq_one_letter_code
_entity_poly.pdbx_strand_id
1 'polypeptide(L)'
;MARNFQPWMKRLEQAGLWLDIRHQNRWLQFRRIFSGVGRALAMPLWLSFHLVETWRVRLKLDDDRQLGATYMELIAEASDPALLERAVASFSYVKWYDEGKGSVVQVLKTGNRLMATDTSIRVRETLRARARWLIPSDSQELRLLGGIFTKELVQFFLAVHSYPERFRNSLLEAAFKAGNEDLRPLAALPFDECVARVMASYNHEGRLGERKWLFYLAENHCAKLLKEGKTEDVSRILSHVDRLDLIKSIIQSPSFVNLILARLIAEVDKHETLIQINQFVKTIKKTRLGPRSLSNVFIALADPPPTDIDLSHIIDYISRHPHKFSWKDTCETIISYLNSFAIAQISNRGAVRRFLRLCVDPEPRDIDGKDLWGWTMFADKTRICDNAQTLLDGMWRSPSACFMAQPPVIPFDAQIPLPLTDPTDNDEDENEHVLQSKIKRSIALMLYSINRRHQPTTTEPHAVFNKVPQLEARGGA
;
A
#
# COMPACT_ATOMS: atom_id res chain seq x y z
N MET A 1 -39.24 -61.34 -74.44
CA MET A 1 -38.68 -59.96 -74.53
C MET A 1 -37.23 -59.80 -74.03
N ALA A 2 -36.59 -60.80 -73.39
CA ALA A 2 -35.25 -60.65 -72.82
C ALA A 2 -34.05 -60.94 -73.77
N ARG A 3 -34.25 -61.32 -75.04
CA ARG A 3 -33.14 -61.66 -75.97
C ARG A 3 -32.59 -60.49 -76.82
N ASN A 4 -33.20 -59.31 -76.78
CA ASN A 4 -32.78 -58.17 -77.62
C ASN A 4 -31.91 -57.11 -76.91
N PHE A 5 -31.60 -57.26 -75.62
CA PHE A 5 -30.82 -56.26 -74.86
C PHE A 5 -29.32 -56.55 -74.76
N GLN A 6 -28.87 -57.77 -75.09
CA GLN A 6 -27.47 -58.17 -74.95
C GLN A 6 -26.50 -57.36 -75.84
N PRO A 7 -26.83 -57.02 -77.11
CA PRO A 7 -25.95 -56.19 -77.94
C PRO A 7 -25.80 -54.76 -77.41
N TRP A 8 -26.82 -54.26 -76.71
CA TRP A 8 -26.86 -52.92 -76.16
C TRP A 8 -26.02 -52.81 -74.89
N MET A 9 -26.12 -53.79 -73.99
CA MET A 9 -25.27 -53.89 -72.79
C MET A 9 -23.78 -53.96 -73.15
N LYS A 10 -23.43 -54.71 -74.20
CA LYS A 10 -22.03 -54.83 -74.66
C LYS A 10 -21.47 -53.50 -75.20
N ARG A 11 -22.32 -52.67 -75.82
CA ARG A 11 -21.95 -51.31 -76.26
C ARG A 11 -21.84 -50.33 -75.09
N LEU A 12 -22.68 -50.46 -74.06
CA LEU A 12 -22.58 -49.66 -72.84
C LEU A 12 -21.30 -50.00 -72.05
N GLU A 13 -20.94 -51.27 -71.93
CA GLU A 13 -19.67 -51.68 -71.30
C GLU A 13 -18.45 -51.12 -72.06
N GLN A 14 -18.47 -51.16 -73.39
CA GLN A 14 -17.40 -50.58 -74.21
C GLN A 14 -17.34 -49.06 -74.10
N ALA A 15 -18.49 -48.38 -74.01
CA ALA A 15 -18.54 -46.94 -73.78
C ALA A 15 -18.04 -46.56 -72.37
N GLY A 16 -18.36 -47.37 -71.36
CA GLY A 16 -17.86 -47.22 -69.99
C GLY A 16 -16.34 -47.35 -69.91
N LEU A 17 -15.79 -48.42 -70.48
CA LEU A 17 -14.34 -48.64 -70.56
C LEU A 17 -13.61 -47.51 -71.30
N TRP A 18 -14.20 -47.01 -72.39
CA TRP A 18 -13.63 -45.89 -73.14
C TRP A 18 -13.67 -44.58 -72.35
N LEU A 19 -14.74 -44.31 -71.60
CA LEU A 19 -14.84 -43.15 -70.71
C LEU A 19 -13.84 -43.22 -69.55
N ASP A 20 -13.65 -44.40 -68.94
CA ASP A 20 -12.68 -44.59 -67.86
C ASP A 20 -11.24 -44.40 -68.33
N ILE A 21 -10.88 -44.95 -69.50
CA ILE A 21 -9.55 -44.75 -70.10
C ILE A 21 -9.32 -43.27 -70.43
N ARG A 22 -10.35 -42.57 -70.92
CA ARG A 22 -10.26 -41.14 -71.25
C ARG A 22 -10.17 -40.27 -70.01
N HIS A 23 -10.88 -40.63 -68.93
CA HIS A 23 -10.83 -39.94 -67.65
C HIS A 23 -9.46 -40.12 -66.97
N GLN A 24 -8.92 -41.35 -66.94
CA GLN A 24 -7.57 -41.60 -66.40
C GLN A 24 -6.47 -40.83 -67.17
N ASN A 25 -6.52 -40.83 -68.51
CA ASN A 25 -5.52 -40.11 -69.30
C ASN A 25 -5.61 -38.59 -69.16
N ARG A 26 -6.82 -38.02 -69.05
CA ARG A 26 -6.98 -36.58 -68.76
C ARG A 26 -6.55 -36.24 -67.34
N TRP A 27 -6.83 -37.09 -66.35
CA TRP A 27 -6.43 -36.86 -64.96
C TRP A 27 -4.90 -36.87 -64.79
N LEU A 28 -4.18 -37.75 -65.51
CA LEU A 28 -2.71 -37.77 -65.56
C LEU A 28 -2.12 -36.49 -66.15
N GLN A 29 -2.72 -35.93 -67.22
CA GLN A 29 -2.29 -34.64 -67.77
C GLN A 29 -2.63 -33.47 -66.85
N PHE A 30 -3.82 -33.46 -66.25
CA PHE A 30 -4.20 -32.47 -65.25
C PHE A 30 -3.28 -32.48 -64.05
N ARG A 31 -2.84 -33.66 -63.57
CA ARG A 31 -1.91 -33.78 -62.43
C ARG A 31 -0.53 -33.16 -62.71
N ARG A 32 -0.03 -33.24 -63.96
CA ARG A 32 1.22 -32.56 -64.36
C ARG A 32 1.06 -31.03 -64.41
N ILE A 33 -0.06 -30.54 -64.93
CA ILE A 33 -0.33 -29.10 -65.01
C ILE A 33 -0.61 -28.52 -63.63
N PHE A 34 -1.42 -29.18 -62.80
CA PHE A 34 -1.69 -28.78 -61.41
C PHE A 34 -0.43 -28.79 -60.55
N SER A 35 0.51 -29.71 -60.77
CA SER A 35 1.80 -29.69 -60.09
C SER A 35 2.61 -28.43 -60.41
N GLY A 36 2.62 -27.99 -61.67
CA GLY A 36 3.32 -26.77 -62.09
C GLY A 36 2.64 -25.51 -61.58
N VAL A 37 1.32 -25.41 -61.78
CA VAL A 37 0.51 -24.26 -61.34
C VAL A 37 0.45 -24.15 -59.81
N GLY A 38 0.31 -25.28 -59.11
CA GLY A 38 0.32 -25.33 -57.65
C GLY A 38 1.65 -24.85 -57.07
N ARG A 39 2.79 -25.23 -57.67
CA ARG A 39 4.10 -24.70 -57.25
C ARG A 39 4.23 -23.21 -57.56
N ALA A 40 3.78 -22.76 -58.73
CA ALA A 40 3.84 -21.34 -59.10
C ALA A 40 2.97 -20.45 -58.18
N LEU A 41 1.81 -20.92 -57.76
CA LEU A 41 0.92 -20.21 -56.84
C LEU A 41 1.37 -20.33 -55.37
N ALA A 42 1.98 -21.46 -54.99
CA ALA A 42 2.53 -21.64 -53.65
C ALA A 42 3.88 -20.94 -53.47
N MET A 43 4.63 -20.67 -54.56
CA MET A 43 5.97 -20.09 -54.44
C MET A 43 5.97 -18.72 -53.74
N PRO A 44 5.08 -17.76 -54.04
CA PRO A 44 5.04 -16.48 -53.31
C PRO A 44 4.70 -16.67 -51.83
N LEU A 45 3.78 -17.57 -51.50
CA LEU A 45 3.41 -17.88 -50.12
C LEU A 45 4.56 -18.59 -49.37
N TRP A 46 5.26 -19.50 -50.04
CA TRP A 46 6.42 -20.22 -49.51
C TRP A 46 7.63 -19.29 -49.32
N LEU A 47 7.88 -18.38 -50.26
CA LEU A 47 8.90 -17.35 -50.13
C LEU A 47 8.56 -16.38 -49.00
N SER A 48 7.29 -15.99 -48.88
CA SER A 48 6.81 -15.14 -47.79
C SER A 48 6.96 -15.85 -46.44
N PHE A 49 6.62 -17.15 -46.37
CA PHE A 49 6.81 -17.96 -45.17
C PHE A 49 8.28 -18.07 -44.80
N HIS A 50 9.18 -18.32 -45.76
CA HIS A 50 10.61 -18.39 -45.50
C HIS A 50 11.22 -17.05 -45.15
N LEU A 51 10.78 -15.95 -45.75
CA LEU A 51 11.17 -14.62 -45.30
C LEU A 51 10.69 -14.41 -43.85
N VAL A 52 9.44 -14.74 -43.52
CA VAL A 52 8.95 -14.66 -42.13
C VAL A 52 9.74 -15.57 -41.19
N GLU A 53 10.16 -16.77 -41.60
CA GLU A 53 11.00 -17.67 -40.80
C GLU A 53 12.44 -17.17 -40.64
N THR A 54 13.01 -16.58 -41.69
CA THR A 54 14.39 -16.07 -41.68
C THR A 54 14.49 -14.77 -40.89
N TRP A 55 13.44 -13.95 -40.96
CA TRP A 55 13.31 -12.71 -40.19
C TRP A 55 12.74 -12.93 -38.79
N ARG A 56 12.15 -14.10 -38.51
CA ARG A 56 11.85 -14.52 -37.13
C ARG A 56 13.17 -14.78 -36.42
N VAL A 57 13.60 -13.79 -35.66
CA VAL A 57 14.55 -14.00 -34.57
C VAL A 57 14.02 -15.17 -33.74
N ARG A 58 14.78 -16.28 -33.71
CA ARG A 58 14.48 -17.43 -32.84
C ARG A 58 14.66 -16.98 -31.39
N LEU A 59 13.60 -16.38 -30.85
CA LEU A 59 13.51 -16.11 -29.42
C LEU A 59 13.53 -17.47 -28.72
N LYS A 60 14.51 -17.65 -27.83
CA LYS A 60 14.52 -18.79 -26.92
C LYS A 60 13.37 -18.58 -25.93
N LEU A 61 12.20 -19.11 -26.29
CA LEU A 61 10.97 -19.00 -25.49
C LEU A 61 11.06 -19.78 -24.18
N ASP A 62 12.02 -20.71 -24.06
CA ASP A 62 12.20 -21.54 -22.87
C ASP A 62 12.92 -20.80 -21.72
N ASP A 63 13.51 -19.63 -22.00
CA ASP A 63 14.15 -18.79 -20.99
C ASP A 63 13.36 -17.48 -20.82
N ASP A 64 12.38 -17.51 -19.92
CA ASP A 64 11.53 -16.37 -19.57
C ASP A 64 12.37 -15.11 -19.28
N ARG A 65 13.57 -15.26 -18.70
CA ARG A 65 14.46 -14.15 -18.37
C ARG A 65 15.07 -13.53 -19.61
N GLN A 66 15.58 -14.36 -20.52
CA GLN A 66 16.12 -13.88 -21.79
C GLN A 66 15.02 -13.23 -22.62
N LEU A 67 13.81 -13.76 -22.57
CA LEU A 67 12.64 -13.19 -23.23
C LEU A 67 12.31 -11.80 -22.66
N GLY A 68 12.24 -11.66 -21.34
CA GLY A 68 12.01 -10.38 -20.67
C GLY A 68 13.07 -9.32 -21.03
N ALA A 69 14.35 -9.67 -20.96
CA ALA A 69 15.45 -8.78 -21.33
C ALA A 69 15.40 -8.36 -22.81
N THR A 70 15.20 -9.32 -23.73
CA THR A 70 15.09 -9.06 -25.17
C THR A 70 13.88 -8.17 -25.46
N TYR A 71 12.76 -8.41 -24.78
CA TYR A 71 11.56 -7.61 -24.92
C TYR A 71 11.77 -6.15 -24.49
N MET A 72 12.45 -5.92 -23.37
CA MET A 72 12.80 -4.59 -22.88
C MET A 72 13.73 -3.85 -23.84
N GLU A 73 14.71 -4.57 -24.41
CA GLU A 73 15.62 -4.04 -25.42
C GLU A 73 14.90 -3.64 -26.71
N LEU A 74 13.97 -4.48 -27.19
CA LEU A 74 13.12 -4.15 -28.34
C LEU A 74 12.27 -2.91 -28.10
N ILE A 75 11.68 -2.75 -26.91
CA ILE A 75 10.93 -1.52 -26.57
C ILE A 75 11.88 -0.32 -26.57
N ALA A 76 13.06 -0.47 -25.98
CA ALA A 76 14.03 0.61 -25.87
C ALA A 76 14.54 1.12 -27.23
N GLU A 77 14.56 0.25 -28.25
CA GLU A 77 15.02 0.57 -29.61
C GLU A 77 13.88 0.91 -30.60
N ALA A 78 12.64 0.58 -30.26
CA ALA A 78 11.50 0.83 -31.11
C ALA A 78 11.29 2.33 -31.36
N SER A 79 11.26 2.72 -32.64
CA SER A 79 10.99 4.10 -33.07
C SER A 79 9.52 4.37 -33.37
N ASP A 80 8.74 3.33 -33.68
CA ASP A 80 7.32 3.46 -34.02
C ASP A 80 6.43 3.61 -32.77
N PRO A 81 5.73 4.75 -32.59
CA PRO A 81 4.85 4.98 -31.44
C PRO A 81 3.68 3.99 -31.38
N ALA A 82 3.19 3.47 -32.51
CA ALA A 82 2.10 2.49 -32.52
C ALA A 82 2.55 1.13 -31.95
N LEU A 83 3.82 0.76 -32.14
CA LEU A 83 4.40 -0.42 -31.51
C LEU A 83 4.56 -0.22 -30.01
N LEU A 84 5.02 0.95 -29.58
CA LEU A 84 5.17 1.28 -28.15
C LEU A 84 3.81 1.25 -27.42
N GLU A 85 2.73 1.72 -28.06
CA GLU A 85 1.37 1.62 -27.50
C GLU A 85 0.92 0.18 -27.26
N ARG A 86 1.28 -0.74 -28.15
CA ARG A 86 0.97 -2.17 -27.96
C ARG A 86 1.88 -2.80 -26.92
N ALA A 87 3.15 -2.42 -26.91
CA ALA A 87 4.17 -3.01 -26.05
C ALA A 87 4.02 -2.59 -24.58
N VAL A 88 3.67 -1.33 -24.31
CA VAL A 88 3.46 -0.87 -22.93
C VAL A 88 2.33 -1.64 -22.21
N ALA A 89 1.37 -2.17 -22.97
CA ALA A 89 0.30 -3.01 -22.45
C ALA A 89 0.76 -4.44 -22.04
N SER A 90 1.99 -4.85 -22.36
CA SER A 90 2.60 -6.10 -21.86
C SER A 90 3.78 -5.87 -20.92
N PHE A 91 4.29 -4.64 -20.85
CA PHE A 91 5.37 -4.26 -19.95
C PHE A 91 5.02 -4.50 -18.47
N SER A 92 5.80 -5.27 -17.73
CA SER A 92 5.55 -5.53 -16.31
C SER A 92 6.83 -5.37 -15.51
N TYR A 93 6.86 -4.39 -14.61
CA TYR A 93 7.98 -4.21 -13.70
C TYR A 93 8.09 -5.37 -12.68
N VAL A 94 6.98 -6.02 -12.32
CA VAL A 94 6.99 -7.17 -11.40
C VAL A 94 7.71 -8.35 -12.03
N LYS A 95 7.47 -8.63 -13.32
CA LYS A 95 8.21 -9.69 -14.04
C LYS A 95 9.70 -9.38 -14.12
N TRP A 96 10.04 -8.13 -14.43
CA TRP A 96 11.44 -7.69 -14.41
C TRP A 96 12.10 -7.93 -13.05
N TYR A 97 11.37 -7.65 -11.97
CA TYR A 97 11.82 -7.87 -10.60
C TYR A 97 12.02 -9.35 -10.27
N ASP A 98 11.01 -10.19 -10.55
CA ASP A 98 11.00 -11.63 -10.22
C ASP A 98 12.10 -12.41 -10.94
N GLU A 99 12.47 -11.95 -12.14
CA GLU A 99 13.51 -12.58 -12.95
C GLU A 99 14.94 -12.25 -12.45
N GLY A 100 15.08 -11.38 -11.45
CA GLY A 100 16.22 -11.26 -10.53
C GLY A 100 17.56 -10.85 -11.14
N LYS A 101 17.61 -10.60 -12.45
CA LYS A 101 18.83 -10.20 -13.19
C LYS A 101 18.59 -9.14 -14.25
N GLY A 102 17.39 -8.58 -14.35
CA GLY A 102 17.14 -7.52 -15.29
C GLY A 102 18.00 -6.30 -14.93
N SER A 103 18.81 -5.83 -15.87
CA SER A 103 19.69 -4.70 -15.63
C SER A 103 18.86 -3.45 -15.32
N VAL A 104 19.14 -2.76 -14.20
CA VAL A 104 18.54 -1.45 -13.90
C VAL A 104 18.70 -0.50 -15.10
N VAL A 105 19.83 -0.61 -15.81
CA VAL A 105 20.11 0.14 -17.04
C VAL A 105 19.06 -0.15 -18.13
N GLN A 106 18.64 -1.41 -18.30
CA GLN A 106 17.60 -1.77 -19.27
C GLN A 106 16.24 -1.17 -18.88
N VAL A 107 15.83 -1.25 -17.62
CA VAL A 107 14.58 -0.61 -17.16
C VAL A 107 14.59 0.89 -17.40
N LEU A 108 15.71 1.55 -17.09
CA LEU A 108 15.87 2.98 -17.33
C LEU A 108 15.83 3.30 -18.82
N LYS A 109 16.53 2.52 -19.67
CA LYS A 109 16.53 2.69 -21.14
C LYS A 109 15.10 2.54 -21.70
N THR A 110 14.41 1.46 -21.33
CA THR A 110 13.03 1.18 -21.75
C THR A 110 12.05 2.22 -21.23
N GLY A 111 12.15 2.58 -19.95
CA GLY A 111 11.31 3.58 -19.30
C GLY A 111 11.48 4.97 -19.92
N ASN A 112 12.73 5.40 -20.15
CA ASN A 112 13.03 6.67 -20.82
C ASN A 112 12.46 6.71 -22.23
N ARG A 113 12.54 5.60 -22.98
CA ARG A 113 11.95 5.51 -24.32
C ARG A 113 10.42 5.63 -24.28
N LEU A 114 9.77 4.94 -23.34
CA LEU A 114 8.32 4.98 -23.13
C LEU A 114 7.82 6.33 -22.57
N MET A 115 8.70 7.12 -21.97
CA MET A 115 8.41 8.46 -21.43
C MET A 115 8.81 9.59 -22.38
N ALA A 116 9.42 9.28 -23.53
CA ALA A 116 9.88 10.28 -24.49
C ALA A 116 8.72 11.11 -25.06
N THR A 117 9.03 12.34 -25.48
CA THR A 117 8.02 13.34 -25.90
C THR A 117 7.25 12.96 -27.16
N ASP A 118 7.79 12.07 -27.99
CA ASP A 118 7.17 11.52 -29.20
C ASP A 118 6.18 10.38 -28.89
N THR A 119 6.14 9.87 -27.66
CA THR A 119 5.18 8.85 -27.24
C THR A 119 3.82 9.45 -26.87
N SER A 120 2.75 8.69 -27.11
CA SER A 120 1.41 9.16 -26.79
C SER A 120 1.21 9.32 -25.29
N ILE A 121 0.29 10.22 -24.91
CA ILE A 121 -0.09 10.42 -23.50
C ILE A 121 -0.55 9.10 -22.88
N ARG A 122 -1.26 8.26 -23.64
CA ARG A 122 -1.76 6.95 -23.20
C ARG A 122 -0.63 6.00 -22.81
N VAL A 123 0.50 5.98 -23.54
CA VAL A 123 1.67 5.18 -23.19
C VAL A 123 2.20 5.59 -21.81
N ARG A 124 2.41 6.89 -21.62
CA ARG A 124 2.95 7.46 -20.39
C ARG A 124 2.04 7.20 -19.20
N GLU A 125 0.72 7.38 -19.34
CA GLU A 125 -0.24 7.05 -18.27
C GLU A 125 -0.28 5.54 -17.98
N THR A 126 -0.18 4.69 -19.00
CA THR A 126 -0.14 3.23 -18.81
C THR A 126 1.11 2.82 -18.03
N LEU A 127 2.26 3.40 -18.35
CA LEU A 127 3.50 3.15 -17.63
C LEU A 127 3.41 3.57 -16.16
N ARG A 128 2.86 4.76 -15.90
CA ARG A 128 2.59 5.26 -14.53
C ARG A 128 1.67 4.33 -13.75
N ALA A 129 0.57 3.90 -14.38
CA ALA A 129 -0.38 2.99 -13.77
C ALA A 129 0.27 1.64 -13.39
N ARG A 130 1.22 1.15 -14.21
CA ARG A 130 1.95 -0.09 -13.94
C ARG A 130 3.07 0.06 -12.92
N ALA A 131 3.69 1.22 -12.80
CA ALA A 131 4.69 1.48 -11.76
C ALA A 131 4.10 1.27 -10.36
N ARG A 132 2.83 1.63 -10.16
CA ARG A 132 2.10 1.40 -8.91
C ARG A 132 2.07 -0.08 -8.50
N TRP A 133 2.04 -1.01 -9.46
CA TRP A 133 1.90 -2.44 -9.18
C TRP A 133 3.19 -3.07 -8.65
N LEU A 134 4.31 -2.34 -8.69
CA LEU A 134 5.54 -2.75 -8.01
C LEU A 134 5.42 -2.69 -6.49
N ILE A 135 4.45 -1.95 -5.98
CA ILE A 135 4.49 -1.49 -4.60
C ILE A 135 3.47 -2.30 -3.80
N PRO A 136 3.96 -3.23 -2.96
CA PRO A 136 3.11 -4.04 -2.12
C PRO A 136 2.45 -3.17 -1.07
N SER A 137 1.28 -3.62 -0.62
CA SER A 137 0.61 -2.96 0.50
C SER A 137 1.34 -3.20 1.82
N ASP A 138 2.05 -4.32 1.93
CA ASP A 138 2.73 -4.76 3.14
C ASP A 138 4.07 -4.02 3.36
N SER A 139 4.28 -3.56 4.60
CA SER A 139 5.47 -2.77 4.96
C SER A 139 6.78 -3.57 4.98
N GLN A 140 6.72 -4.88 5.26
CA GLN A 140 7.90 -5.74 5.25
C GLN A 140 8.34 -5.99 3.80
N GLU A 141 7.39 -6.22 2.90
CA GLU A 141 7.67 -6.34 1.47
C GLU A 141 8.23 -5.03 0.88
N LEU A 142 7.76 -3.86 1.34
CA LEU A 142 8.34 -2.56 0.95
C LEU A 142 9.82 -2.45 1.32
N ARG A 143 10.22 -2.90 2.52
CA ARG A 143 11.61 -2.85 2.95
C ARG A 143 12.51 -3.73 2.09
N LEU A 144 12.03 -4.91 1.71
CA LEU A 144 12.75 -5.83 0.83
C LEU A 144 12.95 -5.23 -0.56
N LEU A 145 11.89 -4.64 -1.12
CA LEU A 145 11.97 -3.89 -2.38
C LEU A 145 12.91 -2.70 -2.27
N GLY A 146 12.96 -2.06 -1.10
CA GLY A 146 13.89 -0.98 -0.80
C GLY A 146 15.34 -1.32 -1.09
N GLY A 147 15.78 -2.54 -0.76
CA GLY A 147 17.14 -2.99 -1.05
C GLY A 147 17.49 -3.00 -2.54
N ILE A 148 16.48 -3.13 -3.40
CA ILE A 148 16.64 -3.32 -4.85
C ILE A 148 16.54 -1.99 -5.61
N PHE A 149 15.83 -1.01 -5.05
CA PHE A 149 15.69 0.30 -5.65
C PHE A 149 16.99 1.11 -5.52
N THR A 150 17.75 1.18 -6.62
CA THR A 150 18.92 2.06 -6.73
C THR A 150 18.51 3.52 -6.80
N LYS A 151 19.49 4.42 -6.62
CA LYS A 151 19.27 5.87 -6.68
C LYS A 151 18.73 6.32 -8.03
N GLU A 152 19.25 5.73 -9.10
CA GLU A 152 18.87 6.03 -10.48
C GLU A 152 17.40 5.62 -10.73
N LEU A 153 16.99 4.47 -10.20
CA LEU A 153 15.61 3.99 -10.34
C LEU A 153 14.63 4.86 -9.56
N VAL A 154 14.98 5.26 -8.33
CA VAL A 154 14.19 6.20 -7.53
C VAL A 154 14.07 7.55 -8.27
N GLN A 155 15.17 8.09 -8.79
CA GLN A 155 15.15 9.34 -9.56
C GLN A 155 14.28 9.23 -10.82
N PHE A 156 14.34 8.11 -11.53
CA PHE A 156 13.48 7.84 -12.68
C PHE A 156 12.00 7.91 -12.29
N PHE A 157 11.58 7.18 -11.25
CA PHE A 157 10.18 7.21 -10.82
C PHE A 157 9.73 8.57 -10.31
N LEU A 158 10.61 9.30 -9.63
CA LEU A 158 10.33 10.69 -9.22
C LEU A 158 10.21 11.65 -10.40
N ALA A 159 10.83 11.37 -11.54
CA ALA A 159 10.69 12.15 -12.77
C ALA A 159 9.44 11.76 -13.57
N VAL A 160 8.98 10.51 -13.44
CA VAL A 160 7.77 10.00 -14.10
C VAL A 160 6.50 10.67 -13.56
N HIS A 161 6.52 11.04 -12.27
CA HIS A 161 5.40 11.63 -11.55
C HIS A 161 5.63 13.12 -11.25
N SER A 162 4.54 13.90 -11.19
CA SER A 162 4.60 15.35 -10.92
C SER A 162 4.67 15.65 -9.42
N TYR A 163 5.85 15.50 -8.82
CA TYR A 163 6.08 15.85 -7.41
C TYR A 163 6.42 17.34 -7.24
N PRO A 164 5.94 18.00 -6.17
CA PRO A 164 6.50 19.27 -5.74
C PRO A 164 8.00 19.12 -5.47
N GLU A 165 8.83 20.00 -6.04
CA GLU A 165 10.29 19.88 -6.03
C GLU A 165 10.87 19.66 -4.62
N ARG A 166 10.39 20.43 -3.64
CA ARG A 166 10.83 20.32 -2.23
C ARG A 166 10.56 18.94 -1.64
N PHE A 167 9.40 18.35 -1.93
CA PHE A 167 9.03 17.02 -1.46
C PHE A 167 9.87 15.96 -2.18
N ARG A 168 10.00 16.06 -3.51
CA ARG A 168 10.81 15.16 -4.33
C ARG A 168 12.26 15.05 -3.83
N ASN A 169 12.90 16.20 -3.61
CA ASN A 169 14.29 16.26 -3.18
C ASN A 169 14.44 15.68 -1.76
N SER A 170 13.49 15.97 -0.86
CA SER A 170 13.50 15.44 0.51
C SER A 170 13.27 13.92 0.54
N LEU A 171 12.40 13.38 -0.33
CA LEU A 171 12.16 11.95 -0.45
C LEU A 171 13.41 11.22 -0.95
N LEU A 172 14.04 11.74 -2.02
CA LEU A 172 15.28 11.19 -2.55
C LEU A 172 16.40 11.19 -1.49
N GLU A 173 16.55 12.28 -0.72
CA GLU A 173 17.56 12.35 0.34
C GLU A 173 17.25 11.37 1.48
N ALA A 174 16.01 11.34 1.97
CA ALA A 174 15.62 10.50 3.09
C ALA A 174 15.70 9.00 2.75
N ALA A 175 15.31 8.58 1.55
CA ALA A 175 15.24 7.18 1.15
C ALA A 175 16.60 6.46 1.08
N PHE A 176 17.70 7.22 1.02
CA PHE A 176 19.07 6.67 1.01
C PHE A 176 19.82 6.88 2.33
N LYS A 177 19.16 7.42 3.38
CA LYS A 177 19.71 7.41 4.74
C LYS A 177 19.56 6.00 5.33
N ALA A 178 20.45 5.66 6.26
CA ALA A 178 20.44 4.34 6.93
C ALA A 178 19.11 4.07 7.64
N GLY A 179 18.50 2.91 7.39
CA GLY A 179 17.22 2.51 8.01
C GLY A 179 15.98 3.11 7.34
N ASN A 180 16.10 3.62 6.11
CA ASN A 180 15.00 4.18 5.32
C ASN A 180 14.81 3.47 3.97
N GLU A 181 15.27 2.23 3.86
CA GLU A 181 15.14 1.43 2.64
C GLU A 181 13.67 1.32 2.20
N ASP A 182 12.76 1.22 3.15
CA ASP A 182 11.30 1.15 2.95
C ASP A 182 10.70 2.38 2.25
N LEU A 183 11.39 3.52 2.25
CA LEU A 183 10.93 4.73 1.57
C LEU A 183 11.22 4.72 0.06
N ARG A 184 12.19 3.92 -0.41
CA ARG A 184 12.64 3.95 -1.82
C ARG A 184 11.54 3.52 -2.80
N PRO A 185 10.77 2.43 -2.55
CA PRO A 185 9.70 2.04 -3.46
C PRO A 185 8.61 3.10 -3.58
N LEU A 186 8.41 3.93 -2.54
CA LEU A 186 7.35 4.95 -2.54
C LEU A 186 7.47 5.96 -3.71
N ALA A 187 8.67 6.14 -4.25
CA ALA A 187 8.89 6.98 -5.43
C ALA A 187 8.10 6.54 -6.67
N ALA A 188 7.76 5.25 -6.80
CA ALA A 188 6.97 4.73 -7.90
C ALA A 188 5.45 4.98 -7.75
N LEU A 189 4.99 5.51 -6.61
CA LEU A 189 3.58 5.87 -6.39
C LEU A 189 3.23 7.21 -7.02
N PRO A 190 1.94 7.41 -7.37
CA PRO A 190 1.39 8.75 -7.56
C PRO A 190 1.60 9.61 -6.30
N PHE A 191 1.72 10.93 -6.48
CA PHE A 191 2.05 11.86 -5.38
C PHE A 191 1.13 11.72 -4.16
N ASP A 192 -0.19 11.71 -4.36
CA ASP A 192 -1.19 11.60 -3.29
C ASP A 192 -0.99 10.32 -2.45
N GLU A 193 -0.82 9.18 -3.13
CA GLU A 193 -0.58 7.89 -2.48
C GLU A 193 0.79 7.85 -1.78
N CYS A 194 1.82 8.45 -2.38
CA CYS A 194 3.13 8.60 -1.75
C CYS A 194 3.05 9.43 -0.46
N VAL A 195 2.29 10.53 -0.45
CA VAL A 195 2.08 11.37 0.74
C VAL A 195 1.46 10.55 1.87
N ALA A 196 0.39 9.80 1.57
CA ALA A 196 -0.28 8.96 2.55
C ALA A 196 0.64 7.87 3.11
N ARG A 197 1.40 7.19 2.24
CA ARG A 197 2.35 6.14 2.64
C ARG A 197 3.52 6.69 3.46
N VAL A 198 4.03 7.88 3.13
CA VAL A 198 5.02 8.58 3.96
C VAL A 198 4.44 8.91 5.34
N MET A 199 3.19 9.35 5.43
CA MET A 199 2.53 9.59 6.71
C MET A 199 2.28 8.31 7.52
N ALA A 200 2.24 7.13 6.91
CA ALA A 200 2.14 5.84 7.60
C ALA A 200 3.53 5.23 7.98
N SER A 201 4.63 5.84 7.53
CA SER A 201 5.96 5.22 7.59
C SER A 201 6.60 5.07 8.98
N TYR A 202 6.05 5.69 10.04
CA TYR A 202 6.54 5.49 11.42
C TYR A 202 5.92 4.25 12.09
N ASN A 203 4.87 3.67 11.52
CA ASN A 203 4.26 2.45 12.02
C ASN A 203 5.01 1.18 11.58
N HIS A 204 6.13 1.32 10.87
CA HIS A 204 6.93 0.18 10.44
C HIS A 204 7.69 -0.47 11.61
N GLU A 205 7.82 -1.78 11.54
CA GLU A 205 8.63 -2.56 12.47
C GLU A 205 10.13 -2.35 12.21
N GLY A 206 10.93 -2.51 13.27
CA GLY A 206 12.38 -2.39 13.20
C GLY A 206 12.92 -0.98 13.41
N ARG A 207 14.18 -0.78 13.01
CA ARG A 207 14.91 0.48 13.17
C ARG A 207 14.56 1.43 12.03
N LEU A 208 13.94 2.56 12.38
CA LEU A 208 13.64 3.63 11.44
C LEU A 208 14.82 4.60 11.35
N GLY A 209 15.17 5.01 10.14
CA GLY A 209 16.10 6.10 9.89
C GLY A 209 15.48 7.48 10.12
N GLU A 210 16.29 8.54 9.96
CA GLU A 210 15.80 9.92 10.03
C GLU A 210 14.87 10.17 8.83
N ARG A 211 13.57 10.34 9.10
CA ARG A 211 12.55 10.73 8.11
C ARG A 211 11.62 11.84 8.60
N LYS A 212 11.98 12.57 9.66
CA LYS A 212 11.11 13.58 10.31
C LYS A 212 10.75 14.71 9.36
N TRP A 213 11.73 15.18 8.60
CA TRP A 213 11.51 16.28 7.67
C TRP A 213 10.58 15.91 6.51
N LEU A 214 10.76 14.71 5.96
CA LEU A 214 9.89 14.20 4.90
C LEU A 214 8.45 14.03 5.39
N PHE A 215 8.27 13.46 6.59
CA PHE A 215 6.97 13.33 7.24
C PHE A 215 6.30 14.70 7.44
N TYR A 216 7.04 15.68 7.93
CA TYR A 216 6.54 17.05 8.10
C TYR A 216 6.07 17.66 6.78
N LEU A 217 6.75 17.43 5.66
CA LEU A 217 6.32 17.92 4.35
C LEU A 217 5.02 17.25 3.89
N ALA A 218 4.85 15.95 4.12
CA ALA A 218 3.62 15.21 3.82
C ALA A 218 2.45 15.77 4.64
N GLU A 219 2.66 15.92 5.94
CA GLU A 219 1.67 16.46 6.87
C GLU A 219 1.29 17.91 6.53
N ASN A 220 2.27 18.75 6.25
CA ASN A 220 2.05 20.15 5.89
C ASN A 220 1.31 20.30 4.56
N HIS A 221 1.49 19.35 3.63
CA HIS A 221 0.69 19.30 2.40
C HIS A 221 -0.79 19.11 2.72
N CYS A 222 -1.14 18.10 3.53
CA CYS A 222 -2.53 17.88 3.96
C CYS A 222 -3.07 19.07 4.76
N ALA A 223 -2.29 19.63 5.69
CA ALA A 223 -2.70 20.79 6.48
C ALA A 223 -2.97 22.03 5.60
N LYS A 224 -2.21 22.23 4.51
CA LYS A 224 -2.46 23.31 3.56
C LYS A 224 -3.78 23.10 2.82
N LEU A 225 -4.06 21.87 2.35
CA LEU A 225 -5.34 21.54 1.71
C LEU A 225 -6.53 21.78 2.66
N LEU A 226 -6.41 21.41 3.93
CA LEU A 226 -7.45 21.70 4.93
C LEU A 226 -7.69 23.20 5.13
N LYS A 227 -6.63 24.01 5.17
CA LYS A 227 -6.75 25.48 5.24
C LYS A 227 -7.41 26.09 4.01
N GLU A 228 -7.28 25.45 2.86
CA GLU A 228 -7.94 25.83 1.61
C GLU A 228 -9.39 25.28 1.51
N GLY A 229 -9.89 24.56 2.52
CA GLY A 229 -11.23 23.95 2.51
C GLY A 229 -11.34 22.69 1.65
N LYS A 230 -10.22 22.11 1.22
CA LYS A 230 -10.16 20.92 0.35
C LYS A 230 -10.15 19.62 1.18
N THR A 231 -11.15 19.44 2.03
CA THR A 231 -11.25 18.25 2.90
C THR A 231 -11.34 16.96 2.10
N GLU A 232 -12.09 16.94 0.99
CA GLU A 232 -12.24 15.77 0.12
C GLU A 232 -10.92 15.29 -0.49
N ASP A 233 -10.04 16.22 -0.87
CA ASP A 233 -8.70 15.87 -1.38
C ASP A 233 -7.86 15.20 -0.30
N VAL A 234 -7.96 15.66 0.94
CA VAL A 234 -7.26 15.05 2.08
C VAL A 234 -7.83 13.66 2.37
N SER A 235 -9.16 13.50 2.39
CA SER A 235 -9.79 12.20 2.54
C SER A 235 -9.37 11.22 1.43
N ARG A 236 -9.30 11.69 0.17
CA ARG A 236 -8.82 10.91 -0.97
C ARG A 236 -7.36 10.48 -0.80
N ILE A 237 -6.47 11.39 -0.39
CA ILE A 237 -5.06 11.08 -0.08
C ILE A 237 -5.00 10.00 1.01
N LEU A 238 -5.67 10.23 2.14
CA LEU A 238 -5.57 9.34 3.30
C LEU A 238 -6.26 7.99 3.09
N SER A 239 -7.17 7.86 2.12
CA SER A 239 -7.82 6.59 1.74
C SER A 239 -6.84 5.51 1.26
N HIS A 240 -5.61 5.89 0.92
CA HIS A 240 -4.57 4.98 0.44
C HIS A 240 -3.87 4.16 1.54
N VAL A 241 -4.14 4.45 2.81
CA VAL A 241 -3.54 3.77 3.96
C VAL A 241 -4.60 3.40 4.97
N ASP A 242 -4.34 2.35 5.74
CA ASP A 242 -5.19 2.01 6.88
C ASP A 242 -5.15 3.16 7.90
N ARG A 243 -6.33 3.52 8.39
CA ARG A 243 -6.53 4.66 9.27
C ARG A 243 -5.86 4.45 10.63
N LEU A 244 -5.95 3.24 11.19
CA LEU A 244 -5.33 2.93 12.47
C LEU A 244 -3.81 2.97 12.33
N ASP A 245 -3.26 2.44 11.24
CA ASP A 245 -1.82 2.50 10.97
C ASP A 245 -1.31 3.93 10.77
N LEU A 246 -2.13 4.78 10.14
CA LEU A 246 -1.85 6.21 10.05
C LEU A 246 -1.81 6.86 11.45
N ILE A 247 -2.78 6.58 12.33
CA ILE A 247 -2.79 7.10 13.70
C ILE A 247 -1.59 6.60 14.49
N LYS A 248 -1.27 5.30 14.41
CA LYS A 248 -0.08 4.71 15.05
C LYS A 248 1.21 5.36 14.56
N SER A 249 1.31 5.65 13.27
CA SER A 249 2.46 6.35 12.69
C SER A 249 2.56 7.79 13.22
N ILE A 250 1.43 8.50 13.26
CA ILE A 250 1.31 9.87 13.78
C ILE A 250 1.76 9.95 15.24
N ILE A 251 1.26 9.08 16.12
CA ILE A 251 1.67 9.09 17.55
C ILE A 251 3.13 8.68 17.76
N GLN A 252 3.73 7.96 16.80
CA GLN A 252 5.15 7.60 16.83
C GLN A 252 6.06 8.66 16.21
N SER A 253 5.50 9.58 15.42
CA SER A 253 6.28 10.63 14.78
C SER A 253 6.82 11.63 15.81
N PRO A 254 8.11 12.01 15.72
CA PRO A 254 8.70 13.07 16.51
C PRO A 254 8.33 14.48 16.01
N SER A 255 7.49 14.60 14.96
CA SER A 255 7.01 15.90 14.47
C SER A 255 5.84 16.41 15.31
N PHE A 256 5.52 17.70 15.13
CA PHE A 256 4.25 18.23 15.58
C PHE A 256 3.16 17.77 14.63
N VAL A 257 2.11 17.15 15.16
CA VAL A 257 0.91 16.78 14.41
C VAL A 257 -0.13 17.89 14.50
N ASN A 258 -0.61 18.36 13.37
CA ASN A 258 -1.70 19.32 13.27
C ASN A 258 -3.00 18.74 13.87
N LEU A 259 -3.56 19.43 14.87
CA LEU A 259 -4.77 18.97 15.57
C LEU A 259 -5.99 18.83 14.64
N ILE A 260 -6.11 19.67 13.61
CA ILE A 260 -7.22 19.59 12.64
C ILE A 260 -7.10 18.30 11.83
N LEU A 261 -5.89 17.96 11.41
CA LEU A 261 -5.61 16.70 10.71
C LEU A 261 -5.87 15.49 11.62
N ALA A 262 -5.46 15.55 12.90
CA ALA A 262 -5.76 14.50 13.88
C ALA A 262 -7.28 14.31 14.06
N ARG A 263 -8.06 15.40 14.10
CA ARG A 263 -9.53 15.35 14.19
C ARG A 263 -10.17 14.69 12.97
N LEU A 264 -9.75 15.05 11.76
CA LEU A 264 -10.23 14.41 10.53
C LEU A 264 -9.93 12.91 10.53
N ILE A 265 -8.70 12.55 10.91
CA ILE A 265 -8.26 11.15 11.03
C ILE A 265 -8.93 10.44 12.22
N ALA A 266 -9.58 11.14 13.15
CA ALA A 266 -10.29 10.55 14.28
C ALA A 266 -11.82 10.44 14.09
N GLU A 267 -12.41 11.13 13.12
CA GLU A 267 -13.86 11.24 12.91
C GLU A 267 -14.69 9.92 12.85
N VAL A 268 -14.15 8.81 12.35
CA VAL A 268 -14.88 7.52 12.24
C VAL A 268 -14.46 6.60 13.38
N ASP A 269 -15.44 6.04 14.08
CA ASP A 269 -15.28 5.06 15.15
C ASP A 269 -14.27 5.48 16.23
N LYS A 270 -14.41 6.71 16.74
CA LYS A 270 -13.54 7.33 17.75
C LYS A 270 -13.21 6.41 18.93
N HIS A 271 -14.24 5.82 19.53
CA HIS A 271 -14.10 5.00 20.74
C HIS A 271 -13.39 3.67 20.45
N GLU A 272 -13.73 2.99 19.36
CA GLU A 272 -13.06 1.76 18.93
C GLU A 272 -11.57 2.03 18.61
N THR A 273 -11.31 3.10 17.87
CA THR A 273 -9.95 3.56 17.58
C THR A 273 -9.20 3.89 18.87
N LEU A 274 -9.85 4.55 19.84
CA LEU A 274 -9.26 4.88 21.14
C LEU A 274 -8.90 3.63 21.96
N ILE A 275 -9.74 2.58 21.95
CA ILE A 275 -9.43 1.27 22.56
C ILE A 275 -8.16 0.70 21.94
N GLN A 276 -8.09 0.68 20.61
CA GLN A 276 -6.94 0.12 19.88
C GLN A 276 -5.67 0.93 20.14
N ILE A 277 -5.74 2.25 20.21
CA ILE A 277 -4.60 3.11 20.55
C ILE A 277 -4.19 2.94 22.01
N ASN A 278 -5.12 2.81 22.94
CA ASN A 278 -4.82 2.56 24.35
C ASN A 278 -4.08 1.23 24.54
N GLN A 279 -4.52 0.19 23.82
CA GLN A 279 -3.84 -1.10 23.79
C GLN A 279 -2.47 -1.02 23.10
N PHE A 280 -2.34 -0.24 22.03
CA PHE A 280 -1.06 -0.02 21.36
C PHE A 280 -0.04 0.70 22.26
N VAL A 281 -0.46 1.74 23.00
CA VAL A 281 0.39 2.46 23.96
C VAL A 281 0.89 1.55 25.08
N LYS A 282 0.11 0.53 25.46
CA LYS A 282 0.51 -0.49 26.43
C LYS A 282 1.66 -1.36 25.93
N THR A 283 1.67 -1.73 24.64
CA THR A 283 2.62 -2.71 24.09
C THR A 283 3.85 -2.10 23.44
N ILE A 284 3.75 -0.88 22.91
CA ILE A 284 4.84 -0.22 22.19
C ILE A 284 5.95 0.27 23.13
N LYS A 285 7.19 0.28 22.65
CA LYS A 285 8.31 0.91 23.36
C LYS A 285 8.03 2.41 23.55
N LYS A 286 8.00 2.87 24.81
CA LYS A 286 7.69 4.26 25.18
C LYS A 286 8.56 5.29 24.47
N THR A 287 9.82 4.96 24.16
CA THR A 287 10.75 5.85 23.44
C THR A 287 10.34 6.12 21.99
N ARG A 288 9.44 5.30 21.41
CA ARG A 288 8.89 5.54 20.07
C ARG A 288 7.70 6.49 20.07
N LEU A 289 7.08 6.78 21.21
CA LEU A 289 5.89 7.62 21.28
C LEU A 289 6.29 9.10 21.35
N GLY A 290 5.73 9.91 20.47
CA GLY A 290 5.83 11.36 20.50
C GLY A 290 4.83 11.94 21.52
N PRO A 291 5.27 12.56 22.63
CA PRO A 291 4.36 13.05 23.68
C PRO A 291 3.28 14.00 23.15
N ARG A 292 3.68 14.98 22.33
CA ARG A 292 2.77 15.92 21.70
C ARG A 292 1.78 15.24 20.76
N SER A 293 2.28 14.34 19.92
CA SER A 293 1.50 13.65 18.90
C SER A 293 0.43 12.77 19.52
N LEU A 294 0.80 12.00 20.56
CA LEU A 294 -0.15 11.20 21.32
C LEU A 294 -1.20 12.06 22.01
N SER A 295 -0.81 13.17 22.67
CA SER A 295 -1.76 14.10 23.27
C SER A 295 -2.78 14.62 22.24
N ASN A 296 -2.33 15.07 21.06
CA ASN A 296 -3.23 15.62 20.04
C ASN A 296 -4.21 14.56 19.49
N VAL A 297 -3.73 13.34 19.26
CA VAL A 297 -4.58 12.22 18.85
C VAL A 297 -5.57 11.85 19.96
N PHE A 298 -5.12 11.82 21.21
CA PHE A 298 -5.97 11.55 22.37
C PHE A 298 -7.10 12.59 22.49
N ILE A 299 -6.77 13.89 22.42
CA ILE A 299 -7.76 14.98 22.44
C ILE A 299 -8.80 14.81 21.34
N ALA A 300 -8.39 14.41 20.13
CA ALA A 300 -9.29 14.23 19.00
C ALA A 300 -10.24 13.01 19.15
N LEU A 301 -9.74 11.92 19.76
CA LEU A 301 -10.47 10.67 19.93
C LEU A 301 -11.36 10.64 21.17
N ALA A 302 -10.98 11.34 22.24
CA ALA A 302 -11.70 11.37 23.51
C ALA A 302 -12.73 12.52 23.61
N ASP A 303 -13.16 13.06 22.48
CA ASP A 303 -14.22 14.07 22.38
C ASP A 303 -15.41 13.53 21.53
N PRO A 304 -16.58 13.24 22.13
CA PRO A 304 -16.89 13.36 23.56
C PRO A 304 -16.15 12.33 24.43
N PRO A 305 -16.04 12.53 25.75
CA PRO A 305 -15.34 11.61 26.64
C PRO A 305 -16.00 10.23 26.69
N PRO A 306 -15.23 9.14 26.59
CA PRO A 306 -15.78 7.80 26.72
C PRO A 306 -16.21 7.51 28.17
N THR A 307 -17.24 6.70 28.34
CA THR A 307 -17.81 6.34 29.66
C THR A 307 -17.56 4.89 30.06
N ASP A 308 -17.07 4.07 29.14
CA ASP A 308 -16.91 2.62 29.26
C ASP A 308 -15.50 2.12 28.93
N ILE A 309 -14.58 3.03 28.60
CA ILE A 309 -13.19 2.70 28.25
C ILE A 309 -12.25 3.11 29.38
N ASP A 310 -11.44 2.17 29.87
CA ASP A 310 -10.34 2.47 30.80
C ASP A 310 -9.12 3.02 30.03
N LEU A 311 -8.85 4.31 30.20
CA LEU A 311 -7.76 5.04 29.53
C LEU A 311 -6.48 5.14 30.35
N SER A 312 -6.35 4.30 31.38
CA SER A 312 -5.21 4.31 32.31
C SER A 312 -3.84 4.25 31.64
N HIS A 313 -3.66 3.50 30.54
CA HIS A 313 -2.36 3.39 29.87
C HIS A 313 -1.94 4.68 29.17
N ILE A 314 -2.87 5.35 28.48
CA ILE A 314 -2.62 6.67 27.89
C ILE A 314 -2.35 7.71 28.98
N ILE A 315 -3.15 7.75 30.04
CA ILE A 315 -2.96 8.66 31.18
C ILE A 315 -1.61 8.42 31.86
N ASP A 316 -1.22 7.15 32.05
CA ASP A 316 0.07 6.80 32.64
C ASP A 316 1.26 7.22 31.77
N TYR A 317 1.10 7.21 30.45
CA TYR A 317 2.12 7.74 29.54
C TYR A 317 2.19 9.28 29.60
N ILE A 318 1.06 9.97 29.42
CA ILE A 318 0.97 11.44 29.44
C ILE A 318 1.47 12.01 30.78
N SER A 319 1.15 11.35 31.89
CA SER A 319 1.62 11.77 33.22
C SER A 319 3.14 11.65 33.43
N ARG A 320 3.84 10.87 32.60
CA ARG A 320 5.31 10.77 32.64
C ARG A 320 6.00 11.59 31.57
N HIS A 321 5.26 11.91 30.50
CA HIS A 321 5.75 12.64 29.35
C HIS A 321 4.79 13.77 29.01
N PRO A 322 4.57 14.74 29.93
CA PRO A 322 3.72 15.88 29.62
C PRO A 322 4.42 16.75 28.58
N HIS A 323 3.64 17.49 27.80
CA HIS A 323 4.18 18.33 26.74
C HIS A 323 3.48 19.69 26.73
N LYS A 324 4.25 20.77 26.86
CA LYS A 324 3.74 22.12 27.13
C LYS A 324 2.68 22.63 26.15
N PHE A 325 2.83 22.34 24.84
CA PHE A 325 1.95 22.91 23.82
C PHE A 325 0.59 22.20 23.70
N SER A 326 0.43 21.05 24.34
CA SER A 326 -0.83 20.29 24.35
C SER A 326 -1.36 20.13 25.78
N TRP A 327 -0.67 20.67 26.78
CA TRP A 327 -0.94 20.38 28.19
C TRP A 327 -2.32 20.83 28.64
N LYS A 328 -2.70 22.09 28.34
CA LYS A 328 -4.02 22.64 28.68
C LYS A 328 -5.14 21.74 28.16
N ASP A 329 -5.19 21.53 26.85
CA ASP A 329 -6.24 20.76 26.19
C ASP A 329 -6.26 19.30 26.68
N THR A 330 -5.06 18.71 26.85
CA THR A 330 -4.94 17.34 27.41
C THR A 330 -5.50 17.28 28.83
N CYS A 331 -5.26 18.30 29.65
CA CYS A 331 -5.80 18.33 31.00
C CYS A 331 -7.32 18.43 31.03
N GLU A 332 -7.87 19.32 30.21
CA GLU A 332 -9.32 19.48 30.09
C GLU A 332 -9.97 18.17 29.62
N THR A 333 -9.40 17.50 28.61
CA THR A 333 -9.90 16.20 28.12
C THR A 333 -9.82 15.11 29.19
N ILE A 334 -8.68 14.96 29.89
CA ILE A 334 -8.54 13.93 30.93
C ILE A 334 -9.47 14.22 32.12
N ILE A 335 -9.59 15.46 32.57
CA ILE A 335 -10.50 15.83 33.67
C ILE A 335 -11.95 15.58 33.26
N SER A 336 -12.34 15.95 32.03
CA SER A 336 -13.67 15.68 31.50
C SER A 336 -13.97 14.17 31.49
N TYR A 337 -13.03 13.35 31.03
CA TYR A 337 -13.11 11.90 31.09
C TYR A 337 -13.23 11.37 32.53
N LEU A 338 -12.42 11.87 33.48
CA LEU A 338 -12.49 11.42 34.88
C LEU A 338 -13.80 11.80 35.57
N ASN A 339 -14.47 12.86 35.10
CA ASN A 339 -15.80 13.23 35.57
C ASN A 339 -16.90 12.34 34.98
N SER A 340 -16.72 11.82 33.75
CA SER A 340 -17.69 10.94 33.08
C SER A 340 -17.49 9.45 33.40
N PHE A 341 -16.26 9.04 33.69
CA PHE A 341 -15.86 7.67 33.96
C PHE A 341 -15.76 7.41 35.46
N ALA A 342 -16.41 6.36 35.95
CA ALA A 342 -16.37 6.04 37.36
C ALA A 342 -14.93 5.72 37.80
N ILE A 343 -14.32 6.60 38.60
CA ILE A 343 -12.93 6.45 39.08
C ILE A 343 -12.66 5.09 39.73
N ALA A 344 -13.70 4.49 40.33
CA ALA A 344 -13.62 3.15 40.91
C ALA A 344 -13.22 2.06 39.90
N GLN A 345 -13.57 2.23 38.62
CA GLN A 345 -13.33 1.29 37.52
C GLN A 345 -11.95 1.45 36.87
N ILE A 346 -11.20 2.51 37.18
CA ILE A 346 -9.87 2.74 36.59
C ILE A 346 -8.88 1.71 37.14
N SER A 347 -8.25 0.93 36.25
CA SER A 347 -7.31 -0.11 36.66
C SER A 347 -6.02 0.45 37.29
N ASN A 348 -5.49 1.56 36.77
CA ASN A 348 -4.27 2.20 37.29
C ASN A 348 -4.57 3.56 37.97
N ARG A 349 -5.09 3.51 39.19
CA ARG A 349 -5.33 4.72 40.01
C ARG A 349 -4.05 5.50 40.32
N GLY A 350 -2.89 4.83 40.33
CA GLY A 350 -1.59 5.46 40.54
C GLY A 350 -1.21 6.43 39.43
N ALA A 351 -1.50 6.07 38.17
CA ALA A 351 -1.32 6.92 37.00
C ALA A 351 -2.18 8.18 37.07
N VAL A 352 -3.48 8.02 37.37
CA VAL A 352 -4.42 9.14 37.53
C VAL A 352 -3.97 10.09 38.63
N ARG A 353 -3.59 9.56 39.80
CA ARG A 353 -3.08 10.37 40.91
C ARG A 353 -1.82 11.14 40.51
N ARG A 354 -0.92 10.52 39.75
CA ARG A 354 0.31 11.18 39.26
C ARG A 354 -0.04 12.33 38.31
N PHE A 355 -0.97 12.09 37.38
CA PHE A 355 -1.49 13.09 36.47
C PHE A 355 -2.12 14.28 37.20
N LEU A 356 -3.07 14.02 38.11
CA LEU A 356 -3.76 15.10 38.84
C LEU A 356 -2.80 15.92 39.71
N ARG A 357 -1.76 15.28 40.27
CA ARG A 357 -0.68 15.97 41.00
C ARG A 357 0.09 16.94 40.10
N LEU A 358 0.37 16.55 38.86
CA LEU A 358 1.00 17.45 37.89
C LEU A 358 0.09 18.63 37.53
N CYS A 359 -1.24 18.44 37.52
CA CYS A 359 -2.17 19.54 37.27
C CYS A 359 -2.18 20.58 38.40
N VAL A 360 -2.00 20.19 39.66
CA VAL A 360 -1.99 21.11 40.81
C VAL A 360 -0.61 21.66 41.15
N ASP A 361 0.45 21.12 40.54
CA ASP A 361 1.80 21.62 40.70
C ASP A 361 1.88 23.08 40.19
N PRO A 362 2.45 24.03 40.96
CA PRO A 362 2.62 25.41 40.52
C PRO A 362 3.62 25.54 39.36
N GLU A 363 4.64 24.68 39.29
CA GLU A 363 5.77 24.76 38.34
C GLU A 363 6.09 23.43 37.60
N PRO A 364 5.10 22.70 37.07
CA PRO A 364 5.36 21.45 36.39
C PRO A 364 6.10 21.73 35.08
N ARG A 365 7.09 20.88 34.80
CA ARG A 365 7.92 20.99 33.61
C ARG A 365 7.77 19.77 32.70
N ASP A 366 7.85 19.99 31.39
CA ASP A 366 7.96 18.90 30.42
C ASP A 366 9.36 18.26 30.44
N ILE A 367 9.53 17.24 29.59
CA ILE A 367 10.81 16.53 29.40
C ILE A 367 11.96 17.46 28.95
N ASP A 368 11.64 18.62 28.39
CA ASP A 368 12.61 19.63 27.93
C ASP A 368 12.84 20.74 28.98
N GLY A 369 12.30 20.56 30.21
CA GLY A 369 12.40 21.52 31.31
C GLY A 369 11.58 22.80 31.10
N LYS A 370 10.62 22.80 30.17
CA LYS A 370 9.77 23.96 29.90
C LYS A 370 8.53 23.93 30.79
N ASP A 371 8.15 25.09 31.28
CA ASP A 371 6.91 25.27 32.06
C ASP A 371 5.69 24.83 31.23
N LEU A 372 4.94 23.86 31.75
CA LEU A 372 3.73 23.35 31.12
C LEU A 372 2.62 24.39 31.06
N TRP A 373 2.62 25.37 31.98
CA TRP A 373 1.62 26.43 32.04
C TRP A 373 2.02 27.70 31.30
N GLY A 374 3.22 27.78 30.73
CA GLY A 374 3.77 29.02 30.18
C GLY A 374 2.98 29.64 29.01
N TRP A 375 2.05 28.88 28.41
CA TRP A 375 1.15 29.36 27.34
C TRP A 375 -0.34 29.35 27.74
N THR A 376 -0.64 29.01 29.00
CA THR A 376 -2.02 28.89 29.50
C THR A 376 -2.41 30.16 30.23
N MET A 377 -3.60 30.68 29.95
CA MET A 377 -4.13 31.84 30.68
C MET A 377 -4.27 31.48 32.17
N PHE A 378 -3.94 32.43 33.05
CA PHE A 378 -3.99 32.21 34.51
C PHE A 378 -5.36 31.68 34.97
N ALA A 379 -6.46 32.23 34.43
CA ALA A 379 -7.81 31.79 34.76
C ALA A 379 -8.08 30.31 34.38
N ASP A 380 -7.60 29.88 33.20
CA ASP A 380 -7.73 28.48 32.78
C ASP A 380 -6.88 27.56 33.64
N LYS A 381 -5.65 27.98 33.99
CA LYS A 381 -4.76 27.24 34.91
C LYS A 381 -5.47 27.03 36.25
N THR A 382 -5.93 28.09 36.90
CA THR A 382 -6.62 28.02 38.20
C THR A 382 -7.82 27.08 38.14
N ARG A 383 -8.69 27.21 37.12
CA ARG A 383 -9.83 26.31 36.92
C ARG A 383 -9.42 24.84 36.81
N ILE A 384 -8.39 24.54 36.02
CA ILE A 384 -7.89 23.17 35.85
C ILE A 384 -7.31 22.64 37.17
N CYS A 385 -6.55 23.46 37.90
CA CYS A 385 -6.00 23.11 39.21
C CYS A 385 -7.12 22.80 40.22
N ASP A 386 -8.15 23.63 40.32
CA ASP A 386 -9.27 23.46 41.25
C ASP A 386 -10.06 22.17 40.95
N ASN A 387 -10.33 21.90 39.67
CA ASN A 387 -10.98 20.67 39.24
C ASN A 387 -10.12 19.44 39.56
N ALA A 388 -8.81 19.50 39.29
CA ALA A 388 -7.90 18.41 39.59
C ALA A 388 -7.77 18.16 41.10
N GLN A 389 -7.76 19.22 41.91
CA GLN A 389 -7.75 19.12 43.38
C GLN A 389 -9.02 18.48 43.90
N THR A 390 -10.18 18.86 43.36
CA THR A 390 -11.48 18.25 43.73
C THR A 390 -11.49 16.74 43.45
N LEU A 391 -10.96 16.32 42.28
CA LEU A 391 -10.82 14.90 41.93
C LEU A 391 -9.85 14.16 42.85
N LEU A 392 -8.71 14.78 43.19
CA LEU A 392 -7.74 14.22 44.14
C LEU A 392 -8.39 13.98 45.51
N ASP A 393 -9.08 14.97 46.05
CA ASP A 393 -9.74 14.88 47.36
C ASP A 393 -10.85 13.81 47.37
N GLY A 394 -11.60 13.71 46.27
CA GLY A 394 -12.61 12.67 46.08
C GLY A 394 -12.03 11.25 46.07
N MET A 395 -10.88 11.04 45.43
CA MET A 395 -10.20 9.74 45.40
C MET A 395 -9.82 9.22 46.80
N TRP A 396 -9.54 10.11 47.75
CA TRP A 396 -9.15 9.75 49.12
C TRP A 396 -10.30 9.46 50.06
N ARG A 397 -11.47 10.06 49.81
CA ARG A 397 -12.64 9.91 50.69
C ARG A 397 -13.38 8.59 50.49
N SER A 398 -13.05 7.80 49.47
CA SER A 398 -13.68 6.49 49.24
C SER A 398 -13.17 5.46 50.25
N PRO A 399 -14.01 4.95 51.18
CA PRO A 399 -13.61 4.07 52.27
C PRO A 399 -12.97 2.75 51.81
N SER A 400 -13.18 2.35 50.56
CA SER A 400 -12.59 1.15 49.96
C SER A 400 -11.07 1.21 49.75
N ALA A 401 -10.42 2.36 49.98
CA ALA A 401 -8.98 2.51 49.86
C ALA A 401 -8.18 2.01 51.09
N CYS A 402 -8.84 1.72 52.22
CA CYS A 402 -8.15 1.30 53.46
C CYS A 402 -7.61 -0.14 53.45
N PHE A 403 -7.86 -0.95 52.40
CA PHE A 403 -7.44 -2.37 52.38
C PHE A 403 -6.26 -2.72 51.46
N MET A 404 -5.65 -1.74 50.76
CA MET A 404 -4.43 -2.00 50.00
C MET A 404 -3.21 -1.84 50.92
N ALA A 405 -2.77 -2.95 51.51
CA ALA A 405 -1.49 -3.05 52.17
C ALA A 405 -0.39 -2.44 51.29
N GLN A 406 0.44 -1.57 51.87
CA GLN A 406 1.64 -1.10 51.21
C GLN A 406 2.44 -2.32 50.72
N PRO A 407 2.91 -2.35 49.46
CA PRO A 407 3.84 -3.39 49.05
C PRO A 407 5.07 -3.31 49.97
N PRO A 408 5.61 -4.45 50.43
CA PRO A 408 6.78 -4.46 51.29
C PRO A 408 7.88 -3.65 50.62
N VAL A 409 8.44 -2.69 51.38
CA VAL A 409 9.64 -1.95 50.99
C VAL A 409 10.75 -2.98 50.87
N ILE A 410 11.05 -3.40 49.64
CA ILE A 410 12.21 -4.23 49.35
C ILE A 410 13.44 -3.34 49.58
N PRO A 411 14.34 -3.69 50.52
CA PRO A 411 15.56 -2.92 50.75
C PRO A 411 16.42 -2.91 49.49
N PHE A 412 16.85 -1.72 49.11
CA PHE A 412 17.61 -1.44 47.90
C PHE A 412 19.10 -1.76 48.14
N ASP A 413 19.45 -3.02 48.41
CA ASP A 413 20.86 -3.45 48.53
C ASP A 413 21.01 -4.94 48.16
N ALA A 414 21.08 -5.21 46.86
CA ALA A 414 21.68 -6.43 46.31
C ALA A 414 22.08 -6.17 44.85
N GLN A 415 23.33 -5.77 44.63
CA GLN A 415 23.95 -5.78 43.30
C GLN A 415 24.14 -7.24 42.86
N ILE A 416 23.33 -7.69 41.91
CA ILE A 416 23.56 -8.94 41.18
C ILE A 416 24.41 -8.59 39.95
N PRO A 417 25.60 -9.19 39.75
CA PRO A 417 26.39 -8.97 38.54
C PRO A 417 25.64 -9.54 37.33
N LEU A 418 25.35 -8.69 36.36
CA LEU A 418 24.86 -9.11 35.04
C LEU A 418 25.98 -9.86 34.31
N PRO A 419 25.73 -11.04 33.72
CA PRO A 419 26.66 -11.65 32.80
C PRO A 419 26.66 -10.85 31.49
N LEU A 420 27.82 -10.32 31.12
CA LEU A 420 28.10 -9.95 29.73
C LEU A 420 28.12 -11.22 28.89
N THR A 421 27.07 -11.46 28.13
CA THR A 421 27.11 -12.35 26.97
C THR A 421 26.99 -11.48 25.72
N ASP A 422 28.07 -11.43 24.94
CA ASP A 422 28.05 -10.90 23.59
C ASP A 422 27.03 -11.68 22.74
N PRO A 423 26.15 -10.99 21.98
CA PRO A 423 25.30 -11.65 21.01
C PRO A 423 26.16 -12.04 19.80
N THR A 424 26.38 -13.35 19.62
CA THR A 424 26.96 -13.89 18.38
C THR A 424 25.90 -13.87 17.28
N ASP A 425 26.19 -13.12 16.21
CA ASP A 425 25.42 -12.93 14.96
C ASP A 425 25.31 -14.20 14.08
N ASN A 426 24.79 -15.31 14.59
CA ASN A 426 24.68 -16.56 13.81
C ASN A 426 23.24 -16.97 13.39
N ASP A 427 22.24 -16.11 13.57
CA ASP A 427 20.84 -16.42 13.21
C ASP A 427 20.35 -15.77 11.89
N GLU A 428 21.21 -15.14 11.09
CA GLU A 428 20.79 -14.46 9.86
C GLU A 428 20.52 -15.43 8.68
N ASP A 429 21.25 -16.55 8.58
CA ASP A 429 21.17 -17.45 7.41
C ASP A 429 19.89 -18.30 7.37
N GLU A 430 19.32 -18.68 8.52
CA GLU A 430 18.09 -19.49 8.56
C GLU A 430 16.83 -18.65 8.24
N ASN A 431 16.90 -17.34 8.47
CA ASN A 431 15.81 -16.41 8.15
C ASN A 431 15.72 -16.09 6.66
N GLU A 432 16.83 -16.10 5.92
CA GLU A 432 16.82 -15.72 4.49
C GLU A 432 16.03 -16.72 3.62
N HIS A 433 16.15 -18.02 3.89
CA HIS A 433 15.44 -19.04 3.11
C HIS A 433 13.92 -19.05 3.40
N VAL A 434 13.53 -18.86 4.66
CA VAL A 434 12.12 -18.71 5.06
C VAL A 434 11.52 -17.43 4.45
N LEU A 435 12.31 -16.36 4.38
CA LEU A 435 11.91 -15.08 3.82
C LEU A 435 11.73 -15.15 2.30
N GLN A 436 12.67 -15.77 1.57
CA GLN A 436 12.52 -16.01 0.13
C GLN A 436 11.29 -16.87 -0.20
N SER A 437 10.96 -17.85 0.66
CA SER A 437 9.74 -18.64 0.50
C SER A 437 8.46 -17.81 0.69
N LYS A 438 8.45 -16.86 1.64
CA LYS A 438 7.30 -15.97 1.88
C LYS A 438 7.10 -14.99 0.72
N ILE A 439 8.18 -14.41 0.21
CA ILE A 439 8.17 -13.51 -0.95
C ILE A 439 7.60 -14.23 -2.19
N LYS A 440 8.11 -15.43 -2.51
CA LYS A 440 7.60 -16.25 -3.63
C LYS A 440 6.10 -16.53 -3.49
N ARG A 441 5.60 -16.74 -2.26
CA ARG A 441 4.19 -17.03 -1.99
C ARG A 441 3.29 -15.79 -2.13
N SER A 442 3.70 -14.63 -1.60
CA SER A 442 2.98 -13.37 -1.80
C SER A 442 2.90 -12.98 -3.28
N ILE A 443 4.00 -13.16 -4.01
CA ILE A 443 4.07 -12.85 -5.44
C ILE A 443 3.20 -13.82 -6.25
N ALA A 444 3.21 -15.12 -5.93
CA ALA A 444 2.31 -16.08 -6.56
C ALA A 444 0.83 -15.72 -6.35
N LEU A 445 0.46 -15.21 -5.16
CA LEU A 445 -0.90 -14.75 -4.88
C LEU A 445 -1.24 -13.45 -5.64
N MET A 446 -0.28 -12.53 -5.78
CA MET A 446 -0.44 -11.32 -6.57
C MET A 446 -0.65 -11.66 -8.05
N LEU A 447 0.19 -12.53 -8.62
CA LEU A 447 0.06 -13.00 -10.01
C LEU A 447 -1.24 -13.77 -10.25
N TYR A 448 -1.68 -14.60 -9.30
CA TYR A 448 -2.97 -15.28 -9.35
C TYR A 448 -4.15 -14.29 -9.40
N SER A 449 -4.09 -13.22 -8.60
CA SER A 449 -5.14 -12.19 -8.58
C SER A 449 -5.22 -11.36 -9.87
N ILE A 450 -4.07 -11.13 -10.53
CA ILE A 450 -3.98 -10.47 -11.83
C ILE A 450 -4.57 -11.36 -12.93
N ASN A 451 -4.23 -12.66 -12.94
CA ASN A 451 -4.70 -13.59 -13.96
C ASN A 451 -6.23 -13.84 -13.87
N ARG A 452 -6.79 -13.83 -12.66
CA ARG A 452 -8.24 -13.99 -12.42
C ARG A 452 -9.07 -12.81 -12.96
N ARG A 453 -8.52 -11.60 -13.06
CA ARG A 453 -9.21 -10.42 -13.61
C ARG A 453 -9.18 -10.33 -15.14
N HIS A 454 -8.44 -11.22 -15.82
CA HIS A 454 -8.33 -11.25 -17.27
C HIS A 454 -9.02 -12.43 -17.94
N GLN A 455 -9.75 -13.27 -17.17
CA GLN A 455 -10.70 -14.18 -17.79
C GLN A 455 -11.95 -13.41 -18.24
N PRO A 456 -12.29 -13.41 -19.53
CA PRO A 456 -13.54 -12.84 -20.00
C PRO A 456 -14.69 -13.63 -19.38
N THR A 457 -15.55 -12.96 -18.63
CA THR A 457 -16.81 -13.53 -18.17
C THR A 457 -17.65 -13.83 -19.41
N THR A 458 -17.66 -15.09 -19.84
CA THR A 458 -18.65 -15.62 -20.77
C THR A 458 -19.99 -15.69 -20.04
N THR A 459 -20.68 -14.56 -19.94
CA THR A 459 -22.09 -14.53 -19.59
C THR A 459 -22.90 -14.95 -20.82
N GLU A 460 -23.36 -16.20 -20.83
CA GLU A 460 -24.47 -16.63 -21.68
C GLU A 460 -25.74 -15.84 -21.33
N PRO A 461 -26.54 -15.39 -22.30
CA PRO A 461 -27.80 -14.72 -22.03
C PRO A 461 -28.90 -15.76 -21.74
N HIS A 462 -29.21 -15.97 -20.47
CA HIS A 462 -30.49 -16.57 -20.08
C HIS A 462 -31.61 -15.55 -20.28
N ALA A 463 -32.43 -15.78 -21.30
CA ALA A 463 -33.70 -15.09 -21.50
C ALA A 463 -34.68 -15.49 -20.38
N VAL A 464 -34.89 -14.58 -19.42
CA VAL A 464 -35.97 -14.67 -18.44
C VAL A 464 -37.12 -13.79 -18.91
N PHE A 465 -38.20 -14.44 -19.36
CA PHE A 465 -39.52 -13.84 -19.51
C PHE A 465 -39.99 -13.34 -18.14
N ASN A 466 -40.17 -12.03 -17.98
CA ASN A 466 -40.92 -11.48 -16.85
C ASN A 466 -42.20 -10.78 -17.34
N LYS A 467 -43.31 -11.27 -16.79
CA LYS A 467 -44.67 -10.76 -16.94
C LYS A 467 -44.77 -9.33 -16.41
N VAL A 468 -45.48 -8.51 -17.18
CA VAL A 468 -46.02 -7.21 -16.78
C VAL A 468 -47.10 -7.40 -15.70
N PRO A 469 -47.08 -6.66 -14.58
CA PRO A 469 -48.26 -6.43 -13.77
C PRO A 469 -48.99 -5.18 -14.25
N GLN A 470 -50.29 -5.36 -14.51
CA GLN A 470 -51.25 -4.28 -14.73
C GLN A 470 -51.34 -3.39 -13.48
N LEU A 471 -51.25 -2.08 -13.68
CA LEU A 471 -51.66 -1.08 -12.68
C LEU A 471 -53.14 -0.76 -12.93
N GLU A 472 -53.99 -1.28 -12.05
CA GLU A 472 -55.38 -0.87 -11.92
C GLU A 472 -55.46 0.55 -11.37
N ALA A 473 -56.23 1.37 -12.07
CA ALA A 473 -56.77 2.63 -11.57
C ALA A 473 -57.87 2.34 -10.54
N ARG A 474 -57.79 2.97 -9.37
CA ARG A 474 -58.94 3.24 -8.51
C ARG A 474 -58.85 4.67 -8.00
N GLY A 475 -59.81 5.49 -8.41
CA GLY A 475 -60.08 6.78 -7.81
C GLY A 475 -61.04 6.67 -6.62
N GLY A 476 -61.19 7.80 -5.93
CA GLY A 476 -62.34 8.15 -5.09
C GLY A 476 -62.07 8.17 -3.58
N ALA A 477 -61.74 9.35 -3.04
CA ALA A 477 -62.63 10.21 -2.26
C ALA A 477 -61.85 11.41 -1.71
#